data_AF-A0A9X9YNF5-F1
#
_entry.id   AF-A0A9X9YNF5-F1
#
_cell.length_a   1.000
_cell.length_b   1.000
_cell.length_c   1.000
_cell.angle_alpha   90.00
_cell.angle_beta   90.00
_cell.angle_gamma   90.00
#
_symmetry.space_group_name_H-M   'P 1'
#
loop_
_entity.id
_entity.type
_entity.pdbx_description
1 polymer ?
#
loop_
_entity_poly.entity_id
_entity_poly.type
_entity_poly.pdbx_seq_one_letter_code
_entity_poly.pdbx_strand_id
1 'polypeptide(L)'
;MVIHLSDTCQSNEEQARFELSQEIVHLLTPNGGGAALNIEEGIATLFANLVGPRHVNAPSYVKVLGYVEELLKIDPEAIIKLRANSDRFQDFTPEFIQKRVTGVSDQLASDLCTPYRD
;
A
#
# COMPACT_ATOMS: atom_id res chain seq x y z
N MET A 1 0.29 12.71 11.56
CA MET A 1 -0.76 11.85 11.00
C MET A 1 -1.87 11.71 12.03
N VAL A 2 -3.11 11.57 11.59
CA VAL A 2 -4.30 11.36 12.43
C VAL A 2 -4.97 10.08 11.91
N ILE A 3 -5.41 9.19 12.80
CA ILE A 3 -6.16 7.98 12.42
C ILE A 3 -7.56 8.41 12.00
N HIS A 4 -7.90 8.20 10.73
CA HIS A 4 -9.22 8.52 10.20
C HIS A 4 -9.99 7.24 9.89
N LEU A 5 -11.13 7.07 10.54
CA LEU A 5 -12.07 5.97 10.29
C LEU A 5 -13.43 6.55 9.89
N SER A 6 -14.17 5.83 9.04
CA SER A 6 -15.53 6.19 8.66
C SER A 6 -16.52 5.98 9.79
N ASP A 7 -17.64 6.71 9.76
CA ASP A 7 -18.70 6.56 10.77
C ASP A 7 -19.30 5.14 10.79
N THR A 8 -19.19 4.41 9.68
CA THR A 8 -19.63 3.01 9.58
C THR A 8 -18.92 2.10 10.58
N CYS A 9 -17.68 2.43 10.96
CA CYS A 9 -16.89 1.70 11.95
C CYS A 9 -17.54 1.69 13.34
N GLN A 10 -18.39 2.67 13.67
CA GLN A 10 -19.07 2.73 14.97
C GLN A 10 -20.00 1.54 15.20
N SER A 11 -20.56 0.97 14.13
CA SER A 11 -21.51 -0.15 14.19
C SER A 11 -21.07 -1.39 13.40
N ASN A 12 -19.88 -1.36 12.79
CA ASN A 12 -19.35 -2.45 11.98
C ASN A 12 -17.91 -2.76 12.36
N GLU A 13 -17.73 -3.76 13.22
CA GLU A 13 -16.43 -4.19 13.74
C GLU A 13 -15.48 -4.69 12.64
N GLU A 14 -16.01 -5.32 11.58
CA GLU A 14 -15.19 -5.74 10.44
C GLU A 14 -14.66 -4.54 9.65
N GLN A 15 -15.48 -3.51 9.44
CA GLN A 15 -15.02 -2.27 8.83
C GLN A 15 -14.00 -1.55 9.72
N ALA A 16 -14.26 -1.51 11.04
CA ALA A 16 -13.35 -0.89 12.00
C ALA A 16 -11.97 -1.58 12.00
N ARG A 17 -11.94 -2.92 12.00
CA ARG A 17 -10.69 -3.68 11.88
C ARG A 17 -9.97 -3.41 10.57
N PHE A 18 -10.69 -3.39 9.45
CA PHE A 18 -10.12 -3.17 8.13
C PHE A 18 -9.47 -1.78 8.04
N GLU A 19 -10.22 -0.71 8.29
CA GLU A 19 -9.71 0.66 8.19
C GLU A 19 -8.62 0.94 9.22
N LEU A 20 -8.75 0.45 10.46
CA LEU A 20 -7.70 0.61 11.46
C LEU A 20 -6.39 -0.09 11.04
N SER A 21 -6.48 -1.22 10.36
CA SER A 21 -5.30 -1.93 9.86
C SER A 21 -4.58 -1.14 8.76
N GLN A 22 -5.32 -0.48 7.86
CA GLN A 22 -4.71 0.42 6.86
C GLN A 22 -3.99 1.58 7.55
N GLU A 23 -4.66 2.26 8.48
CA GLU A 23 -4.11 3.41 9.21
C GLU A 23 -2.85 3.06 10.01
N ILE A 24 -2.74 1.83 10.54
CA ILE A 24 -1.50 1.36 11.18
C ILE A 24 -0.34 1.32 10.19
N VAL A 25 -0.55 0.88 8.94
CA VAL A 25 0.51 0.88 7.92
C VAL A 25 0.96 2.30 7.63
N HIS A 26 0.01 3.22 7.41
CA HIS A 26 0.31 4.64 7.20
C HIS A 26 1.06 5.28 8.37
N LEU A 27 0.80 4.82 9.61
CA LEU A 27 1.47 5.33 10.80
C LEU A 27 2.93 4.89 10.88
N LEU A 28 3.19 3.65 10.48
CA LEU A 28 4.52 3.04 10.49
C LEU A 28 5.37 3.45 9.27
N THR A 29 4.76 4.10 8.29
CA THR A 29 5.45 4.83 7.23
C THR A 29 5.67 6.27 7.64
N PRO A 30 6.93 6.72 7.83
CA PRO A 30 7.23 8.12 8.11
C PRO A 30 6.99 8.99 6.86
N ASN A 31 5.73 9.20 6.52
CA ASN A 31 5.33 10.14 5.48
C ASN A 31 5.41 11.55 6.05
N GLY A 32 6.18 12.41 5.38
CA GLY A 32 6.34 13.82 5.74
C GLY A 32 5.08 14.67 5.47
N GLY A 33 3.88 14.07 5.48
CA GLY A 33 2.59 14.74 5.28
C GLY A 33 2.07 14.78 3.83
N GLY A 34 2.79 14.23 2.85
CA GLY A 34 2.29 14.09 1.47
C GLY A 34 1.27 12.95 1.30
N ALA A 35 0.52 12.96 0.19
CA ALA A 35 -0.39 11.87 -0.17
C ALA A 35 0.35 10.53 -0.29
N ALA A 36 -0.30 9.43 0.13
CA ALA A 36 0.25 8.09 -0.02
C ALA A 36 0.48 7.77 -1.51
N LEU A 37 1.52 6.99 -1.80
CA LEU A 37 1.70 6.42 -3.14
C LEU A 37 0.90 5.12 -3.26
N ASN A 38 0.59 4.71 -4.47
CA ASN A 38 -0.14 3.46 -4.73
C ASN A 38 0.52 2.23 -4.09
N ILE A 39 1.86 2.17 -4.03
CA ILE A 39 2.57 1.08 -3.32
C ILE A 39 2.24 1.05 -1.83
N GLU A 40 2.14 2.21 -1.18
CA GLU A 40 1.82 2.29 0.23
C GLU A 40 0.37 1.88 0.47
N GLU A 41 -0.56 2.43 -0.31
CA GLU A 41 -1.98 2.10 -0.21
C GLU A 41 -2.24 0.61 -0.50
N GLY A 42 -1.56 0.05 -1.49
CA GLY A 42 -1.63 -1.37 -1.81
C GLY A 42 -1.12 -2.27 -0.68
N ILE A 43 -0.04 -1.87 0.00
CA ILE A 43 0.47 -2.61 1.17
C ILE A 43 -0.49 -2.47 2.36
N ALA A 44 -1.04 -1.27 2.59
CA ALA A 44 -2.04 -1.02 3.62
C ALA A 44 -3.27 -1.91 3.41
N THR A 45 -3.76 -1.95 2.17
CA THR A 45 -4.88 -2.79 1.73
C THR A 45 -4.57 -4.29 1.89
N LEU A 46 -3.38 -4.73 1.48
CA LEU A 46 -2.93 -6.11 1.62
C LEU A 46 -2.90 -6.54 3.10
N PHE A 47 -2.34 -5.70 3.97
CA PHE A 47 -2.29 -5.97 5.40
C PHE A 47 -3.69 -6.03 6.03
N ALA A 48 -4.57 -5.10 5.66
CA ALA A 48 -5.94 -5.10 6.15
C ALA A 48 -6.71 -6.38 5.77
N ASN A 49 -6.48 -6.91 4.57
CA ASN A 49 -7.03 -8.21 4.13
C ASN A 49 -6.48 -9.42 4.92
N LEU A 50 -5.27 -9.34 5.46
CA LEU A 50 -4.70 -10.39 6.32
C LEU A 50 -5.30 -10.37 7.72
N VAL A 51 -5.68 -9.19 8.22
CA VAL A 51 -6.18 -8.99 9.58
C VAL A 51 -7.70 -9.21 9.68
N GLY A 52 -8.46 -9.02 8.59
CA GLY A 52 -9.91 -9.09 8.63
C GLY A 52 -10.56 -9.73 7.40
N PRO A 53 -11.76 -10.32 7.54
CA PRO A 53 -12.44 -11.07 6.48
C PRO A 53 -13.04 -10.19 5.36
N ARG A 54 -12.93 -8.86 5.48
CA ARG A 54 -13.55 -7.96 4.50
C ARG A 54 -12.77 -7.99 3.20
N HIS A 55 -13.45 -8.45 2.15
CA HIS A 55 -12.96 -8.31 0.80
C HIS A 55 -13.15 -6.87 0.35
N VAL A 56 -12.05 -6.27 -0.05
CA VAL A 56 -12.00 -4.96 -0.67
C VAL A 56 -12.78 -4.98 -1.98
N ASN A 57 -13.84 -4.19 -2.06
CA ASN A 57 -14.68 -4.10 -3.26
C ASN A 57 -14.56 -2.76 -3.99
N ALA A 58 -13.96 -1.73 -3.37
CA ALA A 58 -13.79 -0.45 -4.03
C ALA A 58 -12.76 -0.59 -5.17
N PRO A 59 -13.07 -0.14 -6.39
CA PRO A 59 -12.17 -0.30 -7.54
C PRO A 59 -10.78 0.30 -7.32
N SER A 60 -10.68 1.41 -6.58
CA SER A 60 -9.43 2.10 -6.22
C SER A 60 -8.51 1.17 -5.41
N TYR A 61 -9.02 0.58 -4.33
CA TYR A 61 -8.27 -0.35 -3.49
C TYR A 61 -7.95 -1.68 -4.19
N VAL A 62 -8.88 -2.23 -4.98
CA VAL A 62 -8.62 -3.45 -5.79
C VAL A 62 -7.46 -3.23 -6.75
N LYS A 63 -7.40 -2.05 -7.38
CA LYS A 63 -6.35 -1.70 -8.32
C LYS A 63 -4.97 -1.66 -7.65
N VAL A 64 -4.83 -0.93 -6.54
CA VAL A 64 -3.53 -0.81 -5.85
C VAL A 64 -3.09 -2.10 -5.19
N LEU A 65 -4.04 -2.90 -4.68
CA LEU A 65 -3.76 -4.26 -4.22
C LEU A 65 -3.18 -5.11 -5.36
N GLY A 66 -3.80 -5.06 -6.55
CA GLY A 66 -3.34 -5.78 -7.73
C GLY A 66 -1.90 -5.44 -8.12
N TYR A 67 -1.50 -4.17 -8.03
CA TYR A 67 -0.11 -3.75 -8.29
C TYR A 67 0.88 -4.34 -7.28
N VAL A 68 0.55 -4.32 -5.99
CA VAL A 68 1.42 -4.90 -4.96
C VAL A 68 1.48 -6.42 -5.07
N GLU A 69 0.37 -7.08 -5.39
CA GLU A 69 0.35 -8.52 -5.65
C GLU A 69 1.18 -8.89 -6.90
N GLU A 70 1.12 -8.09 -7.96
CA GLU A 70 1.96 -8.29 -9.15
C GLU A 70 3.45 -8.16 -8.81
N LEU A 71 3.82 -7.12 -8.03
CA LEU A 71 5.18 -6.94 -7.54
C LEU A 71 5.65 -8.14 -6.70
N LEU A 72 4.81 -8.64 -5.78
CA LEU A 72 5.12 -9.79 -4.93
C LEU A 72 5.17 -11.13 -5.68
N LYS A 73 4.46 -11.26 -6.81
CA LYS A 73 4.59 -12.41 -7.72
C LYS A 73 5.94 -12.42 -8.43
N ILE A 74 6.49 -11.25 -8.76
CA ILE A 74 7.82 -11.11 -9.35
C ILE A 74 8.89 -11.44 -8.31
N ASP A 75 8.75 -10.88 -7.10
CA ASP A 75 9.67 -11.09 -5.99
C ASP A 75 8.93 -11.03 -4.65
N PRO A 76 8.75 -12.17 -3.97
CA PRO A 76 8.04 -12.22 -2.67
C PRO A 76 8.68 -11.36 -1.58
N GLU A 77 9.96 -11.00 -1.72
CA GLU A 77 10.69 -10.16 -0.78
C GLU A 77 10.80 -8.70 -1.25
N ALA A 78 10.14 -8.31 -2.33
CA ALA A 78 10.24 -6.98 -2.94
C ALA A 78 10.07 -5.85 -1.91
N ILE A 79 9.04 -5.90 -1.08
CA ILE A 79 8.76 -4.83 -0.11
C ILE A 79 9.87 -4.72 0.94
N ILE A 80 10.41 -5.85 1.42
CA ILE A 80 11.53 -5.89 2.37
C ILE A 80 12.79 -5.28 1.71
N LYS A 81 13.11 -5.68 0.48
CA LYS A 81 14.27 -5.19 -0.27
C LYS A 81 14.21 -3.68 -0.52
N LEU A 82 13.04 -3.17 -0.88
CA LEU A 82 12.83 -1.75 -1.12
C LEU A 82 12.94 -0.96 0.21
N ARG A 83 12.27 -1.41 1.27
CA ARG A 83 12.29 -0.76 2.59
C ARG A 83 13.64 -0.83 3.29
N ALA A 84 14.46 -1.82 3.02
CA ALA A 84 15.84 -1.87 3.51
C ALA A 84 16.75 -0.76 2.95
N ASN A 85 16.32 -0.08 1.87
CA ASN A 85 17.10 0.94 1.17
C ASN A 85 16.49 2.35 1.25
N SER A 86 15.25 2.48 1.73
CA SER A 86 14.60 3.75 2.00
C SER A 86 13.45 3.55 2.98
N ASP A 87 13.41 4.39 4.02
CA ASP A 87 12.38 4.31 5.06
C ASP A 87 11.03 4.86 4.59
N ARG A 88 11.01 5.66 3.52
CA ARG A 88 9.83 6.41 3.06
C ARG A 88 9.41 5.95 1.68
N PHE A 89 8.15 5.53 1.53
CA PHE A 89 7.58 5.19 0.22
C PHE A 89 7.59 6.39 -0.73
N GLN A 90 7.47 7.61 -0.21
CA GLN A 90 7.55 8.86 -1.00
C GLN A 90 8.89 9.05 -1.73
N ASP A 91 9.96 8.38 -1.27
CA ASP A 91 11.27 8.48 -1.90
C ASP A 91 11.48 7.39 -2.98
N PHE A 92 10.47 6.56 -3.25
CA PHE A 92 10.54 5.53 -4.27
C PHE A 92 10.26 6.14 -5.64
N THR A 93 11.16 5.88 -6.58
CA THR A 93 10.96 6.17 -8.01
C THR A 93 10.85 4.87 -8.81
N PRO A 94 10.32 4.90 -10.04
CA PRO A 94 10.27 3.72 -10.89
C PRO A 94 11.66 3.07 -11.07
N GLU A 95 12.69 3.88 -11.31
CA GLU A 95 14.07 3.43 -11.47
C GLU A 95 14.62 2.85 -10.16
N PHE A 96 14.24 3.40 -9.01
CA PHE A 96 14.60 2.87 -7.71
C PHE A 96 14.06 1.44 -7.53
N ILE A 97 12.80 1.21 -7.92
CA ILE A 97 12.15 -0.09 -7.83
C ILE A 97 12.82 -1.10 -8.76
N GLN A 98 12.95 -0.76 -10.05
CA GLN A 98 13.50 -1.66 -11.06
C GLN A 98 14.96 -2.03 -10.81
N LYS A 99 15.75 -1.11 -10.24
CA LYS A 99 17.14 -1.41 -9.86
C LYS A 99 17.26 -2.45 -8.75
N ARG A 100 16.21 -2.62 -7.93
CA ARG A 100 16.21 -3.48 -6.73
C ARG A 100 15.37 -4.75 -6.90
N VAL A 101 14.37 -4.70 -7.77
CA VAL A 101 13.49 -5.83 -8.08
C VAL A 101 13.55 -6.08 -9.58
N THR A 102 14.40 -7.04 -9.96
CA THR A 102 14.60 -7.42 -11.35
C THR A 102 13.33 -8.02 -11.93
N GLY A 103 12.91 -7.56 -13.11
CA GLY A 103 11.73 -8.07 -13.81
C GLY A 103 10.46 -7.23 -13.65
N VAL A 104 10.50 -6.17 -12.84
CA VAL A 104 9.42 -5.18 -12.77
C VAL A 104 9.35 -4.38 -14.08
N SER A 105 8.17 -4.36 -14.70
CA SER A 105 7.92 -3.59 -15.93
C SER A 105 7.91 -2.08 -15.66
N ASP A 106 8.21 -1.28 -16.70
CA ASP A 106 8.16 0.19 -16.60
C ASP A 106 6.79 0.69 -16.15
N GLN A 107 5.72 0.05 -16.66
CA GLN A 107 4.35 0.41 -16.31
C GLN A 107 4.04 0.13 -14.84
N LEU A 108 4.38 -1.06 -14.34
CA LEU A 108 4.15 -1.41 -12.93
C LEU A 108 4.96 -0.51 -12.00
N ALA A 109 6.22 -0.24 -12.32
CA ALA A 109 7.07 0.66 -11.53
C ALA A 109 6.50 2.08 -11.48
N SER A 110 6.01 2.60 -12.61
CA SER A 110 5.33 3.90 -12.68
C SER A 110 4.02 3.92 -11.89
N ASP A 111 3.20 2.89 -12.03
CA ASP A 111 1.91 2.80 -11.35
C ASP A 111 2.06 2.75 -9.83
N LEU A 112 3.04 1.99 -9.31
CA LEU A 112 3.36 1.90 -7.88
C LEU A 112 3.80 3.25 -7.27
N CYS A 113 4.51 4.07 -8.03
CA CYS A 113 5.02 5.37 -7.59
C CYS A 113 4.05 6.55 -7.80
N THR A 114 2.87 6.31 -8.39
CA THR A 114 1.87 7.37 -8.59
C THR A 114 1.13 7.67 -7.28
N PRO A 115 0.80 8.94 -6.98
CA PRO A 115 -0.02 9.29 -5.82
C PRO A 115 -1.38 8.59 -5.87
N TYR A 116 -1.77 7.98 -4.76
CA TYR A 116 -3.06 7.33 -4.60
C TYR A 116 -4.20 8.35 -4.69
N ARG A 117 -5.30 7.93 -5.32
CA ARG A 117 -6.54 8.69 -5.46
C ARG A 117 -7.70 7.71 -5.38
N ASP A 118 -8.60 7.98 -4.45
CA ASP A 118 -9.86 7.24 -4.28
C ASP A 118 -10.91 7.68 -5.30
#